data_AF-F4PRX2-F1
#
_entry.id   AF-F4PRX2-F1
#
_cell.length_a   1.000
_cell.length_b   1.000
_cell.length_c   1.000
_cell.angle_alpha   90.00
_cell.angle_beta   90.00
_cell.angle_gamma   90.00
#
_symmetry.space_group_name_H-M   'P 1'
#
loop_
_entity.id
_entity.type
_entity.pdbx_description
1 polymer ?
#
loop_
_entity_poly.entity_id
_entity_poly.type
_entity_poly.pdbx_seq_one_letter_code
_entity_poly.pdbx_strand_id
1 'polypeptide(L)'
;MACTKKQCVGRGFPLKLEANEIAQLSQPFNYEFVKNIFPKLDWNGIQLVAKQLNVVLPEQGSVEDEEFVKTLFNLLCNLKVINGSLTCPSCNRVYPIEVGIPNMLLKEEEIYQDIQRMADKEKEAQEEESDEEEDSDEEMEE
;
A
#
# COMPACT_ATOMS: atom_id res chain seq x y z
N MET A 1 -0.35 -4.22 0.35
CA MET A 1 0.41 -3.84 -0.86
C MET A 1 0.48 -2.33 -0.93
N ALA A 2 1.64 -1.77 -1.27
CA ALA A 2 1.88 -0.33 -1.38
C ALA A 2 2.18 0.04 -2.84
N CYS A 3 1.97 1.31 -3.20
CA CYS A 3 2.33 1.83 -4.51
C CYS A 3 3.85 1.71 -4.78
N THR A 4 4.20 1.27 -5.98
CA THR A 4 5.59 1.06 -6.43
C THR A 4 6.28 2.34 -6.89
N LYS A 5 5.54 3.43 -7.09
CA LYS A 5 6.10 4.74 -7.42
C LYS A 5 6.87 5.32 -6.23
N LYS A 6 8.09 5.80 -6.46
CA LYS A 6 9.00 6.22 -5.39
C LYS A 6 8.47 7.43 -4.58
N GLN A 7 7.77 8.35 -5.23
CA GLN A 7 7.10 9.51 -4.60
C GLN A 7 5.94 9.14 -3.66
N CYS A 8 5.45 7.90 -3.76
CA CYS A 8 4.35 7.38 -2.94
C CYS A 8 4.84 6.50 -1.77
N VAL A 9 6.15 6.33 -1.58
CA VAL A 9 6.68 5.62 -0.41
C VAL A 9 6.19 6.30 0.87
N GLY A 10 5.63 5.52 1.80
CA GLY A 10 5.03 6.00 3.05
C GLY A 10 3.61 6.56 2.95
N ARG A 11 3.11 6.93 1.76
CA ARG A 11 1.76 7.51 1.55
C ARG A 11 0.85 6.68 0.64
N GLY A 12 1.41 5.70 -0.07
CA GLY A 12 0.72 4.86 -1.03
C GLY A 12 0.16 3.56 -0.45
N PHE A 13 -0.07 3.51 0.86
CA PHE A 13 -0.63 2.36 1.57
C PHE A 13 -1.71 2.82 2.55
N PRO A 14 -2.84 2.10 2.70
CA PRO A 14 -3.28 0.94 1.89
C PRO A 14 -3.80 1.35 0.51
N LEU A 15 -3.65 0.46 -0.48
CA LEU A 15 -4.28 0.64 -1.80
C LEU A 15 -5.78 0.36 -1.71
N LYS A 16 -6.59 1.16 -2.41
CA LYS A 16 -8.05 0.95 -2.50
C LYS A 16 -8.34 -0.23 -3.40
N LEU A 17 -9.02 -1.26 -2.89
CA LEU A 17 -9.44 -2.42 -3.67
C LEU A 17 -10.83 -2.23 -4.27
N GLU A 18 -10.94 -2.45 -5.57
CA GLU A 18 -12.21 -2.61 -6.28
C GLU A 18 -12.23 -4.04 -6.84
N ALA A 19 -13.05 -4.90 -6.26
CA ALA A 19 -13.15 -6.31 -6.66
C ALA A 19 -14.37 -6.51 -7.54
N ASN A 20 -14.16 -6.93 -8.79
CA ASN A 20 -15.23 -7.22 -9.74
C ASN A 20 -15.64 -8.69 -9.67
N GLU A 21 -14.67 -9.57 -9.43
CA GLU A 21 -14.87 -11.01 -9.32
C GLU A 21 -14.04 -11.56 -8.16
N ILE A 22 -14.69 -12.31 -7.28
CA ILE A 22 -14.07 -12.92 -6.10
C ILE A 22 -14.34 -14.43 -6.15
N ALA A 23 -13.28 -15.21 -6.03
CA ALA A 23 -13.35 -16.65 -5.82
C ALA A 23 -13.14 -16.97 -4.34
N GLN A 24 -13.96 -17.89 -3.83
CA GLN A 24 -13.79 -18.41 -2.48
C GLN A 24 -12.91 -19.66 -2.52
N LEU A 25 -11.81 -19.64 -1.78
CA LEU A 25 -10.94 -20.78 -1.57
C LEU A 25 -11.36 -21.52 -0.30
N SER A 26 -11.25 -22.85 -0.31
CA SER A 26 -11.52 -23.68 0.87
C SER A 26 -10.20 -24.12 1.49
N GLN A 27 -9.57 -23.25 2.27
CA GLN A 27 -8.38 -23.60 3.05
C GLN A 27 -8.76 -24.09 4.46
N PRO A 28 -8.04 -25.07 5.03
CA PRO A 28 -8.28 -25.54 6.38
C PRO A 28 -7.95 -24.44 7.39
N PHE A 29 -8.86 -24.18 8.31
CA PHE A 29 -8.69 -23.17 9.36
C PHE A 29 -7.44 -23.45 10.21
N ASN A 30 -6.58 -22.44 10.36
CA ASN A 30 -5.39 -22.52 11.20
C ASN A 30 -5.34 -21.33 12.17
N TYR A 31 -5.62 -21.62 13.43
CA TYR A 31 -5.63 -20.62 14.51
C TYR A 31 -4.23 -20.04 14.79
N GLU A 32 -3.18 -20.87 14.79
CA GLU A 32 -1.80 -20.43 15.04
C GLU A 32 -1.32 -19.46 13.97
N PHE A 33 -1.70 -19.70 12.70
CA PHE A 33 -1.39 -18.79 11.60
C PHE A 33 -1.96 -17.39 11.85
N VAL A 34 -3.25 -17.30 12.21
CA VAL A 34 -3.89 -16.02 12.49
C VAL A 34 -3.24 -15.34 13.70
N LYS A 35 -2.98 -16.07 14.78
CA LYS A 35 -2.32 -15.52 15.97
C LYS A 35 -0.93 -14.95 15.67
N ASN A 36 -0.15 -15.61 14.83
CA ASN A 36 1.19 -15.19 14.46
C ASN A 36 1.21 -14.01 13.48
N ILE A 37 0.22 -13.92 12.58
CA ILE A 37 0.14 -12.83 11.61
C ILE A 37 -0.53 -11.59 12.19
N PHE A 38 -1.48 -11.76 13.12
CA PHE A 38 -2.25 -10.70 13.76
C PHE A 38 -1.43 -9.46 14.17
N PRO A 39 -0.29 -9.57 14.91
CA PRO A 39 0.49 -8.39 15.31
C PRO A 39 1.19 -7.66 14.14
N LYS A 40 1.30 -8.29 12.97
CA LYS A 40 1.91 -7.70 11.76
C LYS A 40 0.88 -7.08 10.82
N LEU A 41 -0.40 -7.27 11.08
CA LEU A 41 -1.47 -6.77 10.24
C LEU A 41 -1.70 -5.29 10.50
N ASP A 42 -1.83 -4.50 9.44
CA ASP A 42 -2.36 -3.15 9.54
C ASP A 42 -3.89 -3.20 9.64
N TRP A 43 -4.41 -2.84 10.81
CA TRP A 43 -5.85 -2.92 11.08
C TRP A 43 -6.66 -1.92 10.25
N ASN A 44 -6.09 -0.74 9.96
CA ASN A 44 -6.76 0.27 9.16
C ASN A 44 -6.98 -0.20 7.72
N GLY A 45 -5.95 -0.78 7.10
CA GLY A 45 -6.02 -1.36 5.77
C GLY A 45 -6.98 -2.55 5.69
N ILE A 46 -7.00 -3.42 6.71
CA ILE A 46 -7.95 -4.54 6.75
C ILE A 46 -9.38 -4.03 6.83
N GLN A 47 -9.68 -3.08 7.72
CA GLN A 47 -11.04 -2.52 7.82
C GLN A 47 -11.49 -1.88 6.51
N LEU A 48 -10.58 -1.18 5.82
CA LEU A 48 -10.87 -0.58 4.52
C LEU A 48 -11.22 -1.64 3.48
N VAL A 49 -10.40 -2.69 3.36
CA VAL A 49 -10.64 -3.80 2.42
C VAL A 49 -11.89 -4.59 2.81
N ALA A 50 -12.12 -4.82 4.10
CA ALA A 50 -13.31 -5.50 4.60
C ALA A 50 -14.60 -4.78 4.21
N LYS A 51 -14.62 -3.45 4.34
CA LYS A 51 -15.73 -2.61 3.87
C LYS A 51 -15.93 -2.74 2.36
N GLN A 52 -14.85 -2.77 1.58
CA GLN A 52 -14.92 -2.94 0.12
C GLN A 52 -15.43 -4.33 -0.30
N LEU A 53 -15.16 -5.36 0.49
CA LEU A 53 -15.62 -6.73 0.27
C LEU A 53 -16.95 -7.06 0.97
N ASN A 54 -17.60 -6.08 1.60
CA ASN A 54 -18.82 -6.25 2.41
C ASN A 54 -18.68 -7.29 3.53
N VAL A 55 -17.48 -7.43 4.10
CA VAL A 55 -17.20 -8.28 5.26
C VAL A 55 -17.28 -7.43 6.53
N VAL A 56 -18.10 -7.86 7.48
CA VAL A 56 -18.23 -7.19 8.78
C VAL A 56 -17.10 -7.69 9.70
N LEU A 57 -16.23 -6.76 10.10
CA LEU A 57 -15.20 -6.99 11.11
C LEU A 57 -15.40 -5.99 12.27
N PRO A 58 -15.15 -6.39 13.52
CA PRO A 58 -15.23 -5.50 14.66
C PRO A 58 -14.18 -4.38 14.57
N GLU A 59 -14.42 -3.25 15.22
CA GLU A 59 -13.46 -2.12 15.23
C GLU A 59 -12.15 -2.46 15.94
N GLN A 60 -12.17 -3.39 16.88
CA GLN A 60 -10.99 -3.92 17.56
C GLN A 60 -10.95 -5.43 17.39
N GLY A 61 -9.84 -5.94 16.84
CA GLY A 61 -9.62 -7.37 16.75
C GLY A 61 -9.16 -7.95 18.08
N SER A 62 -9.72 -9.09 18.47
CA SER A 62 -9.22 -9.88 19.60
C SER A 62 -8.97 -11.31 19.15
N VAL A 63 -7.73 -11.78 19.29
CA VAL A 63 -7.36 -13.16 18.92
C VAL A 63 -7.96 -14.18 19.89
N GLU A 64 -8.43 -13.76 21.06
CA GLU A 64 -9.06 -14.63 22.05
C GLU A 64 -10.47 -15.08 21.63
N ASP A 65 -11.11 -14.34 20.72
CA ASP A 65 -12.43 -14.66 20.20
C ASP A 65 -12.30 -15.60 18.98
N GLU A 66 -12.78 -16.83 19.14
CA GLU A 66 -12.69 -17.86 18.12
C GLU A 66 -13.54 -17.54 16.87
N GLU A 67 -14.68 -16.85 17.03
CA GLU A 67 -15.52 -16.44 15.90
C GLU A 67 -14.86 -15.33 15.08
N PHE A 68 -14.22 -14.38 15.77
CA PHE A 68 -13.40 -13.35 15.14
C PHE A 68 -12.25 -13.96 14.35
N VAL A 69 -11.50 -14.90 14.95
CA VAL A 69 -10.34 -15.53 14.30
C VAL A 69 -10.77 -16.33 13.06
N LYS A 70 -11.93 -17.00 13.10
CA LYS A 70 -12.51 -17.67 11.92
C LYS A 70 -12.87 -16.69 10.81
N THR A 71 -13.50 -15.57 11.16
CA THR A 71 -13.87 -14.52 10.19
C THR A 71 -12.63 -13.88 9.57
N LEU A 72 -11.60 -13.59 10.38
CA LEU A 72 -10.34 -13.05 9.92
C LEU A 72 -9.58 -14.04 9.03
N PHE A 73 -9.55 -15.33 9.38
CA PHE A 73 -8.96 -16.37 8.53
C PHE A 73 -9.68 -16.45 7.17
N ASN A 74 -11.01 -16.41 7.19
CA ASN A 74 -11.81 -16.42 5.95
C ASN A 74 -11.45 -15.23 5.05
N LEU A 75 -11.31 -14.03 5.63
CA LEU A 75 -10.93 -12.85 4.87
C LEU A 75 -9.51 -12.94 4.30
N LEU A 76 -8.55 -13.43 5.07
CA LEU A 76 -7.13 -13.46 4.68
C LEU A 76 -6.77 -14.59 3.72
N CYS A 77 -7.38 -15.75 3.87
CA CYS A 77 -6.99 -16.98 3.18
C CYS A 77 -8.06 -17.50 2.21
N ASN A 78 -9.35 -17.34 2.55
CA ASN A 78 -10.43 -17.93 1.77
C ASN A 78 -11.01 -16.98 0.71
N LEU A 79 -10.63 -15.69 0.67
CA LEU A 79 -11.07 -14.77 -0.36
C LEU A 79 -9.92 -14.45 -1.33
N LYS A 80 -10.14 -14.77 -2.61
CA LYS A 80 -9.22 -14.45 -3.69
C LYS A 80 -9.93 -13.56 -4.71
N VAL A 81 -9.42 -12.36 -4.94
CA VAL A 81 -9.90 -11.50 -6.03
C VAL A 81 -9.36 -12.06 -7.34
N ILE A 82 -10.26 -12.40 -8.28
CA ILE A 82 -9.89 -12.90 -9.62
C ILE A 82 -9.71 -11.73 -10.59
N ASN A 83 -10.68 -10.82 -10.61
CA ASN A 83 -10.64 -9.62 -11.44
C ASN A 83 -10.99 -8.40 -10.60
N GLY A 84 -10.25 -7.32 -10.80
CA GLY A 84 -10.43 -6.07 -10.05
C GLY A 84 -9.32 -5.07 -10.30
N SER A 85 -9.22 -4.07 -9.44
CA SER A 85 -8.17 -3.07 -9.49
C SER A 85 -7.76 -2.59 -8.11
N LEU A 86 -6.49 -2.20 -7.99
CA LEU A 86 -5.92 -1.56 -6.80
C LEU A 86 -5.54 -0.13 -7.16
N THR A 87 -6.15 0.84 -6.50
CA THR A 87 -5.91 2.27 -6.77
C THR A 87 -5.09 2.90 -5.65
N CYS A 88 -3.99 3.55 -6.01
CA CYS A 88 -3.16 4.28 -5.06
C CYS A 88 -3.88 5.56 -4.58
N PRO A 89 -4.01 5.80 -3.26
CA PRO A 89 -4.66 7.00 -2.74
C PRO A 89 -3.85 8.29 -2.97
N SER A 90 -2.54 8.19 -3.21
CA SER A 90 -1.66 9.35 -3.36
C SER A 90 -1.50 9.80 -4.81
N CYS A 91 -1.23 8.87 -5.73
CA CYS A 91 -1.01 9.20 -7.15
C CYS A 91 -2.15 8.78 -8.08
N ASN A 92 -3.23 8.20 -7.55
CA ASN A 92 -4.37 7.67 -8.32
C ASN A 92 -3.98 6.64 -9.40
N ARG A 93 -2.77 6.07 -9.33
CA ARG A 93 -2.37 4.99 -10.23
C ARG A 93 -3.21 3.75 -9.95
N VAL A 94 -3.82 3.23 -11.01
CA VAL A 94 -4.61 2.01 -10.99
C VAL A 94 -3.73 0.83 -11.40
N TYR A 95 -3.70 -0.21 -10.57
CA TYR A 95 -3.04 -1.49 -10.82
C TYR A 95 -4.11 -2.55 -11.09
N PRO A 96 -4.26 -3.03 -12.33
CA PRO A 96 -5.27 -4.04 -12.66
C PRO A 96 -4.91 -5.39 -12.05
N ILE A 97 -5.93 -6.14 -11.63
CA ILE A 97 -5.84 -7.54 -11.21
C ILE A 97 -6.50 -8.37 -12.31
N GLU A 98 -5.72 -9.27 -12.90
CA GLU A 98 -6.20 -10.21 -13.92
C GLU A 98 -5.83 -11.63 -13.49
N VAL A 99 -6.79 -12.56 -13.55
CA VAL A 99 -6.59 -13.98 -13.18
C VAL A 99 -6.03 -14.14 -11.74
N GLY A 100 -6.37 -13.19 -10.87
CA GLY A 100 -5.93 -13.11 -9.49
C GLY A 100 -4.46 -12.74 -9.28
N ILE A 101 -3.81 -12.16 -10.29
CA ILE A 101 -2.45 -11.61 -10.19
C ILE A 101 -2.52 -10.10 -10.39
N PRO A 102 -2.14 -9.29 -9.37
CA PRO A 102 -2.05 -7.84 -9.53
C PRO A 102 -0.84 -7.47 -10.39
N ASN A 103 -1.05 -6.69 -11.46
CA ASN A 103 0.04 -6.12 -12.24
C ASN A 103 0.56 -4.85 -11.58
N MET A 104 1.71 -4.96 -10.88
CA MET A 104 2.37 -3.86 -10.16
C MET A 104 3.51 -3.20 -10.96
N LEU A 105 3.69 -3.58 -12.23
CA LEU A 105 4.73 -3.03 -13.09
C LEU A 105 4.38 -1.61 -13.51
N LEU A 106 5.39 -0.74 -13.45
CA LEU A 106 5.31 0.62 -13.97
C LEU A 106 5.56 0.59 -15.48
N LYS A 107 4.86 1.44 -16.23
CA LYS A 107 5.17 1.61 -17.66
C LYS A 107 6.47 2.40 -17.82
N GLU A 108 7.13 2.24 -18.96
CA GLU A 108 8.38 2.94 -19.27
C GLU A 108 8.25 4.45 -19.10
N GLU A 109 7.16 5.05 -19.56
CA GLU A 109 6.94 6.49 -19.45
C GLU A 109 6.81 6.94 -17.98
N GLU A 110 6.21 6.11 -17.13
CA GLU A 110 6.09 6.40 -15.70
C GLU A 110 7.42 6.29 -14.97
N ILE A 111 8.28 5.36 -15.41
CA ILE A 111 9.64 5.19 -14.89
C ILE A 111 10.50 6.40 -15.28
N TYR A 112 10.46 6.82 -16.55
CA TYR A 112 11.23 7.99 -17.00
C TYR A 112 10.81 9.26 -16.26
N GLN A 113 9.50 9.49 -16.08
CA GLN A 113 9.00 10.63 -15.31
C GLN A 113 9.46 10.61 -13.85
N ASP A 114 9.47 9.42 -13.23
CA ASP A 114 9.94 9.28 -11.85
C ASP A 114 11.46 9.51 -11.75
N ILE A 115 12.26 9.08 -12.73
CA ILE A 115 13.71 9.35 -12.78
C ILE A 115 13.99 10.84 -13.01
N GLN A 116 13.28 11.47 -13.93
CA GLN A 116 13.49 12.89 -14.28
C GLN A 116 13.20 13.80 -13.09
N ARG A 117 12.07 13.56 -12.39
CA ARG A 117 11.73 14.28 -11.16
C ARG A 117 12.73 14.08 -10.02
N MET A 118 13.46 12.96 -10.01
CA MET A 118 14.53 12.74 -9.03
C MET A 118 15.76 13.58 -9.36
N ALA A 119 16.15 13.60 -10.63
CA ALA A 119 17.25 14.44 -11.08
C ALA A 119 16.96 15.94 -10.88
N ASP A 120 15.71 16.37 -11.10
CA ASP A 120 15.31 17.76 -10.89
C ASP A 120 15.39 18.14 -9.40
N LYS A 121 14.93 17.27 -8.49
CA LYS A 121 15.03 17.50 -7.04
C LYS A 121 16.46 17.50 -6.51
N GLU A 122 17.34 16.67 -7.05
CA GLU A 122 18.75 16.65 -6.66
C GLU A 122 19.44 17.96 -7.06
N LYS A 123 19.07 18.55 -8.20
CA LYS A 123 19.58 19.85 -8.62
C LYS A 123 19.06 20.98 -7.75
N GLU A 124 17.74 21.02 -7.49
CA GLU A 124 17.15 22.02 -6.59
C GLU A 124 17.81 21.98 -5.20
N ALA A 125 18.04 20.79 -4.65
CA ALA A 125 18.70 20.65 -3.34
C ALA A 125 20.17 21.11 -3.36
N GLN A 126 20.89 20.89 -4.46
CA GLN A 126 22.28 21.36 -4.61
C GLN A 126 22.38 22.86 -4.81
N GLU A 127 21.40 23.46 -5.49
CA GLU A 127 21.29 24.92 -5.67
C GLU A 127 20.95 25.61 -4.33
N GLU A 128 20.03 25.04 -3.54
CA GLU A 128 19.74 25.54 -2.18
C GLU A 128 20.96 25.43 -1.24
N GLU A 129 21.72 24.33 -1.30
CA GLU A 129 22.94 24.16 -0.48
C GLU A 129 24.06 25.15 -0.89
N SER A 130 24.19 25.46 -2.19
CA SER A 130 25.17 26.45 -2.66
C SER A 130 24.79 27.89 -2.32
N ASP A 131 23.50 28.22 -2.37
CA ASP A 131 23.02 29.56 -2.01
C ASP A 131 23.17 29.81 -0.49
N GLU A 132 22.97 28.79 0.36
CA GLU A 132 23.21 28.90 1.81
C GLU A 132 24.72 29.02 2.17
N GLU A 133 25.61 28.38 1.41
CA GLU A 133 27.06 28.55 1.58
C GLU A 133 27.52 29.97 1.19
N GLU A 134 27.01 30.53 0.09
CA GLU A 134 27.31 31.90 -0.36
C GLU A 134 26.82 32.97 0.63
N ASP A 135 25.60 32.84 1.18
CA ASP A 135 25.08 33.76 2.22
C ASP A 135 25.92 33.70 3.53
N SER A 136 26.48 32.53 3.86
CA SER A 136 27.29 32.34 5.08
C SER A 136 28.72 32.91 4.98
N ASP A 137 29.29 32.94 3.77
CA ASP A 137 30.59 33.54 3.49
C ASP A 137 30.49 35.08 3.42
N GLU A 138 29.38 35.65 2.93
CA GLU A 138 29.14 37.10 2.95
C GLU A 138 28.92 37.67 4.36
N GLU A 139 28.29 36.93 5.29
CA GLU A 139 28.11 37.35 6.69
C GLU A 139 29.42 37.32 7.53
N MET A 140 30.47 36.63 7.07
CA MET A 140 31.76 36.55 7.78
C MET A 140 32.75 37.66 7.39
N GLU A 141 32.44 38.43 6.34
CA GLU A 141 33.26 39.56 5.85
C GLU A 141 32.83 40.94 6.39
N GLU A 142 31.80 41.03 7.25
CA GLU A 142 31.41 42.27 7.99
C GLU A 142 31.93 42.36 9.45
#